data_AF-A0A3S1AXR1-F1
#
_entry.id   AF-A0A3S1AXR1-F1
#
_cell.length_a   1.000
_cell.length_b   1.000
_cell.length_c   1.000
_cell.angle_alpha   90.00
_cell.angle_beta   90.00
_cell.angle_gamma   90.00
#
_symmetry.space_group_name_H-M   'P 1'
#
loop_
_entity.id
_entity.type
_entity.pdbx_description
1 polymer ?
#
loop_
_entity_poly.entity_id
_entity_poly.type
_entity_poly.pdbx_seq_one_letter_code
_entity_poly.pdbx_strand_id
1 'polypeptide(L)'
;MHVFHRVRRRTGSSGRALQLELPTIPHPTYSPDLAPSDFFSFPLLKKHLKGNHYETYAEVEADVRSWCRSQTPEFFADGMRKLVQRWRLCIERDGVYVEK
;
A
#
# COMPACT_ATOMS: atom_id res chain seq x y z
N MET A 1 -21.08 12.81 19.35
CA MET A 1 -22.01 12.89 18.20
C MET A 1 -21.15 12.87 16.93
N HIS A 2 -20.76 11.68 16.47
CA HIS A 2 -21.31 11.07 15.25
C HIS A 2 -21.10 11.92 13.98
N VAL A 3 -19.90 11.81 13.40
CA VAL A 3 -19.69 12.18 11.99
C VAL A 3 -18.81 11.13 11.28
N PHE A 4 -19.19 9.86 11.39
CA PHE A 4 -19.13 9.01 10.19
C PHE A 4 -20.24 9.53 9.28
N HIS A 5 -19.98 10.60 8.52
CA HIS A 5 -20.87 10.92 7.42
C HIS A 5 -20.91 9.69 6.52
N ARG A 6 -22.14 9.21 6.31
CA ARG A 6 -22.54 8.11 5.46
C ARG A 6 -22.00 8.34 4.05
N VAL A 7 -20.73 8.00 3.82
CA VAL A 7 -20.23 7.71 2.49
C VAL A 7 -21.06 6.54 2.02
N ARG A 8 -21.96 6.83 1.09
CA ARG A 8 -22.70 5.84 0.31
C ARG A 8 -21.68 4.78 -0.09
N ARG A 9 -21.83 3.54 0.39
CA ARG A 9 -20.95 2.41 0.10
C ARG A 9 -20.95 2.17 -1.41
N ARG A 10 -20.15 2.91 -2.16
CA ARG A 10 -19.58 2.43 -3.41
C ARG A 10 -18.23 1.87 -3.02
N THR A 11 -18.28 0.65 -2.49
CA THR A 11 -17.13 -0.23 -2.56
C THR A 11 -16.79 -0.34 -4.04
N GLY A 12 -15.74 0.34 -4.49
CA GLY A 12 -15.04 -0.03 -5.71
C GLY A 12 -14.33 -1.35 -5.45
N SER A 13 -15.10 -2.41 -5.23
CA SER A 13 -14.56 -3.76 -5.12
C SER A 13 -14.00 -4.11 -6.48
N SER A 14 -12.66 -4.22 -6.54
CA SER A 14 -11.97 -4.91 -7.62
C SER A 14 -12.68 -6.23 -7.89
N GLY A 15 -13.32 -6.36 -9.06
CA GLY A 15 -14.27 -7.45 -9.36
C GLY A 15 -13.72 -8.87 -9.13
N ARG A 16 -12.39 -9.02 -9.09
CA ARG A 16 -11.69 -10.28 -8.81
C ARG A 16 -11.78 -10.75 -7.36
N ALA A 17 -11.80 -9.84 -6.37
CA ALA A 17 -11.86 -10.25 -4.96
C ALA A 17 -13.22 -10.86 -4.61
N LEU A 18 -14.30 -10.35 -5.22
CA LEU A 18 -15.66 -10.89 -5.08
C LEU A 18 -15.81 -12.26 -5.74
N GLN A 19 -15.14 -12.48 -6.88
CA GLN A 19 -15.16 -13.76 -7.58
C GLN A 19 -14.41 -14.86 -6.82
N LEU A 20 -13.41 -14.49 -6.01
CA LEU A 20 -12.60 -15.40 -5.20
C LEU A 20 -13.07 -15.47 -3.73
N GLU A 21 -14.21 -14.85 -3.41
CA GLU A 21 -14.79 -14.80 -2.05
C GLU A 21 -13.82 -14.32 -0.96
N LEU A 22 -12.85 -13.47 -1.34
CA LEU A 22 -11.86 -12.93 -0.40
C LEU A 22 -12.44 -11.75 0.38
N PRO A 23 -12.19 -11.68 1.71
CA PRO A 23 -12.61 -10.53 2.51
C PRO A 23 -11.92 -9.26 1.99
N THR A 24 -12.72 -8.20 1.78
CA THR A 24 -12.21 -6.90 1.33
C THR A 24 -12.10 -5.95 2.51
N ILE A 25 -10.97 -5.27 2.61
CA ILE A 25 -10.77 -4.19 3.58
C ILE A 25 -11.24 -2.89 2.92
N PRO A 26 -12.15 -2.11 3.53
CA PRO A 26 -12.56 -0.82 2.98
C PRO A 26 -11.36 0.12 2.91
N HIS A 27 -11.10 0.68 1.73
CA HIS A 27 -10.01 1.63 1.51
C HIS A 27 -10.59 2.98 1.07
N PRO A 28 -10.29 4.07 1.81
CA PRO A 28 -10.73 5.41 1.40
C PRO A 28 -10.10 5.84 0.07
N THR A 29 -10.83 6.65 -0.69
CA THR A 29 -10.33 7.17 -1.97
C THR A 29 -9.18 8.16 -1.73
N TYR A 30 -8.16 8.12 -2.58
CA TYR A 30 -6.98 8.99 -2.52
C TYR A 30 -6.16 8.88 -1.24
N SER A 31 -6.07 7.69 -0.62
CA SER A 31 -5.28 7.48 0.60
C SER A 31 -4.04 6.58 0.39
N PRO A 32 -3.05 7.02 -0.43
CA PRO A 32 -1.81 6.26 -0.62
C PRO A 32 -1.00 6.15 0.68
N ASP A 33 -1.20 7.07 1.62
CA ASP A 33 -0.65 7.03 2.97
C ASP A 33 -1.21 5.87 3.81
N LEU A 34 -2.28 5.21 3.37
CA LEU A 34 -2.86 4.01 4.00
C LEU A 34 -2.69 2.74 3.16
N ALA A 35 -1.92 2.79 2.07
CA ALA A 35 -1.58 1.65 1.24
C ALA A 35 -0.11 1.22 1.47
N PRO A 36 0.16 0.04 2.06
CA PRO A 36 1.54 -0.39 2.36
C PRO A 36 2.46 -0.43 1.12
N SER A 37 1.92 -0.71 -0.05
CA SER A 37 2.64 -0.61 -1.32
C SER A 37 3.20 0.81 -1.54
N ASP A 38 2.38 1.84 -1.35
CA ASP A 38 2.70 3.22 -1.71
C ASP A 38 3.53 3.94 -0.64
N PHE A 39 3.23 3.72 0.64
CA PHE A 39 3.97 4.38 1.72
C PHE A 39 5.23 3.63 2.16
N PHE A 40 5.33 2.30 1.95
CA PHE A 40 6.42 1.48 2.46
C PHE A 40 7.25 0.80 1.37
N SER A 41 6.68 -0.13 0.59
CA SER A 41 7.48 -0.98 -0.31
C SER A 41 7.99 -0.25 -1.55
N PHE A 42 7.13 0.48 -2.28
CA PHE A 42 7.51 1.17 -3.51
C PHE A 42 8.55 2.28 -3.31
N PRO A 43 8.56 3.08 -2.23
CA PRO A 43 9.64 4.02 -1.98
C PRO A 43 11.01 3.36 -1.90
N LEU A 44 11.09 2.18 -1.29
CA LEU A 44 12.33 1.42 -1.14
C LEU A 44 12.73 0.74 -2.45
N LEU A 45 11.77 0.19 -3.19
CA LEU A 45 12.01 -0.31 -4.54
C LEU A 45 12.48 0.81 -5.48
N LYS A 46 11.82 1.98 -5.46
CA LYS A 46 12.24 3.16 -6.24
C LYS A 46 13.67 3.58 -5.90
N LYS A 47 14.06 3.49 -4.62
CA LYS A 47 15.44 3.76 -4.20
C LYS A 47 16.42 2.73 -4.78
N HIS A 48 16.06 1.45 -4.80
CA HIS A 48 16.85 0.37 -5.39
C HIS A 48 17.05 0.56 -6.90
N LEU A 49 15.98 0.91 -7.63
CA LEU A 49 16.02 1.10 -9.08
C LEU A 49 16.67 2.43 -9.50
N LYS A 50 16.85 3.36 -8.57
CA LYS A 50 17.30 4.73 -8.90
C LYS A 50 18.74 4.70 -9.41
N GLY A 51 18.94 5.23 -10.61
CA GLY A 51 20.26 5.39 -11.22
C GLY A 51 20.69 4.20 -12.09
N ASN A 52 19.93 3.11 -12.09
CA ASN A 52 20.15 2.00 -13.00
C ASN A 52 19.56 2.32 -14.38
N HIS A 53 20.27 1.90 -15.43
CA HIS A 53 19.77 1.91 -16.79
C HIS A 53 19.51 0.47 -17.22
N TYR A 54 18.37 0.24 -17.86
CA TYR A 54 17.95 -1.07 -18.35
C TYR A 54 17.66 -0.92 -19.83
N GLU A 55 18.18 -1.83 -20.64
CA GLU A 55 17.99 -1.80 -22.09
C GLU A 55 16.68 -2.49 -22.48
N THR A 56 16.22 -3.43 -21.65
CA THR A 56 15.03 -4.24 -21.92
C THR A 56 14.07 -4.28 -20.74
N TYR A 57 12.79 -4.53 -21.05
CA TYR A 57 11.77 -4.79 -20.02
C TYR A 57 12.10 -6.02 -19.18
N ALA A 58 12.69 -7.05 -19.79
CA ALA A 58 13.05 -8.30 -19.11
C ALA A 58 14.09 -8.08 -18.00
N GLU A 59 15.04 -7.16 -18.21
CA GLU A 59 16.01 -6.77 -17.17
C GLU A 59 15.33 -6.08 -15.99
N VAL A 60 14.43 -5.12 -16.25
CA VAL A 60 13.67 -4.44 -15.19
C VAL A 60 12.84 -5.45 -14.40
N GLU A 61 12.15 -6.36 -15.09
CA GLU A 61 11.34 -7.39 -14.44
C GLU A 61 12.20 -8.33 -13.58
N ALA A 62 13.35 -8.76 -14.09
CA ALA A 62 14.28 -9.63 -13.36
C ALA A 62 14.83 -8.95 -12.11
N ASP A 63 15.22 -7.68 -12.19
CA ASP A 63 15.74 -6.93 -11.04
C ASP A 63 14.67 -6.66 -9.99
N VAL A 64 13.47 -6.21 -10.38
CA VAL A 64 12.34 -6.05 -9.46
C VAL A 64 11.99 -7.37 -8.78
N ARG A 65 11.99 -8.49 -9.52
CA ARG A 65 11.74 -9.83 -8.97
C ARG A 65 12.84 -10.24 -7.99
N SER A 66 14.09 -9.99 -8.32
CA SER A 66 15.25 -10.26 -7.46
C SER A 66 15.15 -9.47 -6.15
N TRP A 67 14.88 -8.17 -6.24
CA TRP A 67 14.67 -7.30 -5.09
C TRP A 67 13.52 -7.78 -4.20
N CYS A 68 12.37 -8.15 -4.78
CA CYS A 68 11.26 -8.69 -3.99
C CYS A 68 11.64 -9.96 -3.23
N ARG A 69 12.45 -10.85 -3.84
CA ARG A 69 12.91 -12.10 -3.23
C ARG A 69 14.00 -11.90 -2.18
N SER A 70 14.75 -10.80 -2.24
CA SER A 70 15.77 -10.48 -1.24
C SER A 70 15.20 -9.87 0.04
N GLN A 71 13.92 -9.46 0.04
CA GLN A 71 13.30 -8.92 1.25
C GLN A 71 12.94 -10.03 2.24
N THR A 72 13.15 -9.79 3.52
CA THR A 72 12.84 -10.75 4.58
C THR A 72 11.34 -10.78 4.90
N PRO A 73 10.82 -11.85 5.51
CA PRO A 73 9.47 -11.85 6.08
C PRO A 73 9.23 -10.67 7.03
N GLU A 74 10.25 -10.32 7.83
CA GLU A 74 10.21 -9.21 8.78
C GLU A 74 10.00 -7.86 8.06
N PHE A 75 10.60 -7.66 6.89
CA PHE A 75 10.39 -6.45 6.09
C PHE A 75 8.90 -6.22 5.78
N PHE A 76 8.19 -7.25 5.32
CA PHE A 76 6.77 -7.14 5.03
C PHE A 76 5.95 -6.98 6.32
N ALA A 77 6.33 -7.69 7.39
CA ALA A 77 5.70 -7.54 8.69
C ALA A 77 5.83 -6.11 9.23
N ASP A 78 6.97 -5.44 9.02
CA ASP A 78 7.19 -4.03 9.40
C ASP A 78 6.22 -3.11 8.65
N GLY A 79 6.06 -3.29 7.34
CA GLY A 79 5.10 -2.54 6.54
C GLY A 79 3.67 -2.68 7.08
N MET A 80 3.28 -3.90 7.46
CA MET A 80 1.97 -4.16 8.07
C MET A 80 1.81 -3.53 9.46
N ARG A 81 2.85 -3.55 10.30
CA ARG A 81 2.79 -2.86 11.62
C ARG A 81 2.69 -1.35 11.46
N LYS A 82 3.39 -0.77 10.48
CA LYS A 82 3.27 0.66 10.13
C LYS A 82 1.89 1.02 9.62
N LEU A 83 1.19 0.12 8.93
CA LEU A 83 -0.21 0.35 8.53
C LEU A 83 -1.11 0.54 9.75
N VAL A 84 -0.97 -0.31 10.78
CA VAL A 84 -1.74 -0.18 12.03
C VAL A 84 -1.47 1.15 12.72
N GLN A 85 -0.22 1.62 12.73
CA GLN A 85 0.14 2.93 13.28
C GLN A 85 -0.47 4.08 12.47
N ARG A 86 -0.42 3.99 11.14
CA ARG A 86 -1.00 5.00 10.23
C ARG A 86 -2.52 5.09 10.35
N TRP A 87 -3.23 3.98 10.56
CA TRP A 87 -4.65 3.99 10.86
C TRP A 87 -4.97 4.74 12.16
N ARG A 88 -4.18 4.55 13.22
CA ARG A 88 -4.35 5.29 14.47
C ARG A 88 -4.16 6.79 14.27
N LEU A 89 -3.08 7.19 13.60
CA LEU A 89 -2.81 8.59 13.29
C LEU A 89 -3.89 9.22 12.42
N CYS A 90 -4.43 8.50 11.44
CA CYS A 90 -5.53 8.98 10.61
C CYS A 90 -6.79 9.25 11.44
N ILE A 91 -7.11 8.39 12.42
CA ILE A 91 -8.24 8.61 13.34
C ILE A 91 -7.97 9.80 14.26
N GLU A 92 -6.78 9.88 14.86
CA GLU A 92 -6.39 10.97 15.76
C GLU A 92 -6.37 12.35 15.08
N ARG A 93 -6.17 12.38 13.76
CA ARG A 93 -6.12 13.59 12.93
C ARG A 93 -7.40 13.82 12.12
N ASP A 94 -8.52 13.22 12.52
CA ASP A 94 -9.83 13.39 11.87
C ASP A 94 -9.79 13.15 10.34
N GLY A 95 -9.01 12.18 9.89
CA GLY A 95 -8.89 11.79 8.48
C GLY A 95 -7.92 12.64 7.65
N VAL A 96 -7.16 13.55 8.26
CA VAL A 96 -6.09 14.29 7.58
C VAL A 96 -4.92 13.37 7.24
N TYR A 97 -4.29 13.62 6.08
CA TYR A 97 -3.15 12.87 5.57
C TYR A 97 -2.04 12.64 6.61
N VAL A 98 -1.50 11.43 6.61
CA VAL A 98 -0.36 11.06 7.44
C VAL A 98 0.92 11.15 6.60
N GLU A 99 1.75 12.15 6.92
CA GLU A 99 3.06 12.35 6.27
C GLU A 99 4.01 11.15 6.43
N LYS A 100 5.10 11.18 5.67
CA LYS A 100 6.11 10.11 5.60
C LYS A 100 7.19 10.23 6.67
#